data_AF-A0A0K0E085-F1
#
_entry.id   AF-A0A0K0E085-F1
#
_cell.length_a   1.000
_cell.length_b   1.000
_cell.length_c   1.000
_cell.angle_alpha   90.00
_cell.angle_beta   90.00
_cell.angle_gamma   90.00
#
_symmetry.space_group_name_H-M   'P 1'
#
loop_
_entity.id
_entity.type
_entity.pdbx_description
1 polymer ?
#
loop_
_entity_poly.entity_id
_entity_poly.type
_entity_poly.pdbx_seq_one_letter_code
_entity_poly.pdbx_strand_id
1 'polypeptide(L)'
;MGCFIGRPKSGGQCTIDKIDIMEQVMSILVDDSATSIRKLSRATGVSKSTIQRLLHKNSYKTYKPVYISKLCFNDKRKRKQFCTWLLDKNDKNNNFHCKIYFSDEATFHLNGCVNKHNVFHWATQNPNIN
;
A
#
# COMPACT_ATOMS: atom_id res chain seq x y z
N MET A 1 38.85 -25.91 13.24
CA MET A 1 38.02 -24.69 13.21
C MET A 1 37.66 -24.39 11.76
N GLY A 2 36.41 -24.63 11.36
CA GLY A 2 35.97 -24.40 9.98
C GLY A 2 35.80 -22.90 9.72
N CYS A 3 36.63 -22.33 8.85
CA CYS A 3 36.52 -20.94 8.43
C CYS A 3 35.45 -20.82 7.33
N PHE A 4 34.41 -20.03 7.56
CA PHE A 4 33.45 -19.64 6.52
C PHE A 4 34.19 -18.82 5.46
N ILE A 5 34.53 -19.45 4.33
CA ILE A 5 35.06 -18.75 3.16
C ILE A 5 33.91 -17.88 2.63
N GLY A 6 34.03 -16.56 2.86
CA GLY A 6 33.10 -15.57 2.34
C GLY A 6 33.00 -15.72 0.83
N ARG A 7 31.76 -15.79 0.31
CA ARG A 7 31.51 -15.82 -1.14
C ARG A 7 32.20 -14.63 -1.82
N PRO A 8 32.79 -14.81 -3.01
CA PRO A 8 33.36 -13.69 -3.76
C PRO A 8 32.27 -12.63 -3.98
N LYS A 9 32.58 -11.36 -3.75
CA LYS A 9 31.72 -10.25 -4.17
C LYS A 9 31.66 -10.29 -5.69
N SER A 10 30.51 -10.69 -6.24
CA SER A 10 30.23 -10.61 -7.67
C SER A 10 30.47 -9.16 -8.12
N GLY A 11 31.39 -8.96 -9.06
CA GLY A 11 31.75 -7.67 -9.62
C GLY A 11 30.49 -6.88 -10.00
N GLY A 12 30.54 -5.56 -9.78
CA GLY A 12 29.42 -4.67 -10.08
C GLY A 12 29.02 -4.82 -11.54
N GLN A 13 27.76 -5.22 -11.78
CA GLN A 13 27.18 -5.22 -13.12
C GLN A 13 27.37 -3.87 -13.78
N CYS A 14 27.81 -3.91 -15.05
CA CYS A 14 28.03 -2.77 -15.92
C CYS A 14 26.86 -1.80 -15.78
N THR A 15 27.18 -0.51 -15.68
CA THR A 15 26.18 0.55 -15.54
C THR A 15 25.17 0.54 -16.69
N ILE A 16 25.60 0.10 -17.89
CA ILE A 16 24.76 -0.07 -19.08
C ILE A 16 23.64 -1.09 -18.81
N ASP A 17 23.96 -2.27 -18.27
CA ASP A 17 22.96 -3.29 -17.93
C ASP A 17 21.92 -2.77 -16.94
N LYS A 18 22.33 -1.91 -16.00
CA LYS A 18 21.40 -1.33 -15.01
C LYS A 18 20.44 -0.33 -15.64
N ILE A 19 20.86 0.41 -16.65
CA ILE A 19 20.01 1.37 -17.37
C ILE A 19 18.99 0.60 -18.21
N ASP A 20 19.43 -0.44 -18.94
CA ASP A 20 18.53 -1.28 -19.75
C ASP A 20 17.48 -2.02 -18.88
N ILE A 21 17.92 -2.62 -17.76
CA ILE A 21 17.01 -3.21 -16.77
C ILE A 21 16.04 -2.18 -16.21
N MET A 22 16.49 -0.95 -15.98
CA MET A 22 15.64 0.12 -15.46
C MET A 22 14.57 0.47 -16.48
N GLU A 23 14.94 0.71 -17.74
CA GLU A 23 13.98 1.01 -18.81
C GLU A 23 12.95 -0.10 -18.97
N GLN A 24 13.38 -1.36 -18.90
CA GLN A 24 12.47 -2.50 -18.96
C GLN A 24 11.48 -2.54 -17.78
N VAL A 25 11.97 -2.37 -16.54
CA VAL A 25 11.10 -2.32 -15.34
C VAL A 25 10.12 -1.15 -15.41
N MET A 26 10.60 0.01 -15.87
CA MET A 26 9.80 1.23 -15.98
C MET A 26 8.73 1.09 -17.05
N SER A 27 9.06 0.52 -18.21
CA SER A 27 8.10 0.23 -19.28
C SER A 27 6.96 -0.67 -18.79
N ILE A 28 7.26 -1.73 -18.04
CA ILE A 28 6.24 -2.60 -17.44
C ILE A 28 5.35 -1.82 -16.45
N LEU A 29 5.93 -0.93 -15.65
CA LEU A 29 5.17 -0.14 -14.68
C LEU A 29 4.35 1.00 -15.31
N VAL A 30 4.72 1.46 -16.50
CA VAL A 30 3.91 2.39 -17.28
C VAL A 30 2.65 1.69 -17.80
N ASP A 31 2.76 0.43 -18.22
CA ASP A 31 1.62 -0.37 -18.68
C ASP A 31 0.72 -0.85 -17.52
N ASP A 32 1.32 -1.47 -16.50
CA ASP A 32 0.62 -1.90 -15.27
C ASP A 32 1.38 -1.48 -14.01
N SER A 33 1.02 -0.30 -13.50
CA SER A 33 1.57 0.23 -12.24
C SER A 33 1.28 -0.64 -11.01
N ALA A 34 0.29 -1.55 -11.06
CA ALA A 34 -0.03 -2.47 -9.97
C ALA A 34 0.82 -3.75 -9.99
N THR A 35 1.80 -3.82 -10.88
CA THR A 35 2.68 -4.98 -10.97
C THR A 35 3.52 -5.17 -9.70
N SER A 36 3.43 -6.36 -9.11
CA SER A 36 4.25 -6.70 -7.95
C SER A 36 5.72 -6.88 -8.30
N ILE A 37 6.61 -6.62 -7.34
CA ILE A 37 8.05 -6.90 -7.47
C ILE A 37 8.31 -8.36 -7.84
N ARG A 38 7.46 -9.30 -7.37
CA ARG A 38 7.53 -10.71 -7.76
C ARG A 38 7.26 -10.91 -9.25
N LYS A 39 6.23 -10.25 -9.80
CA LYS A 39 5.93 -10.28 -11.23
C LYS A 39 7.05 -9.61 -12.04
N LEU A 40 7.53 -8.44 -11.63
CA LEU A 40 8.66 -7.75 -12.26
C LEU A 40 9.91 -8.63 -12.31
N SER A 41 10.22 -9.30 -11.20
CA SER A 41 11.36 -10.23 -11.10
C SER A 41 11.23 -11.39 -12.09
N ARG A 42 10.02 -11.94 -12.25
CA ARG A 42 9.76 -13.01 -13.21
C ARG A 42 9.82 -12.52 -14.67
N ALA A 43 9.38 -11.29 -14.94
CA ALA A 43 9.37 -10.71 -16.28
C ALA A 43 10.77 -10.29 -16.77
N THR A 44 11.60 -9.78 -15.87
CA THR A 44 12.94 -9.24 -16.19
C THR A 44 14.09 -10.21 -15.90
N GLY A 45 13.84 -11.29 -15.15
CA GLY A 45 14.88 -12.20 -14.66
C GLY A 45 15.74 -11.62 -13.53
N VAL A 46 15.47 -10.38 -13.10
CA VAL A 46 16.25 -9.69 -12.07
C VAL A 46 15.75 -10.07 -10.67
N SER A 47 16.66 -10.12 -9.70
CA SER A 47 16.28 -10.41 -8.32
C SER A 47 15.37 -9.32 -7.73
N LYS A 48 14.44 -9.73 -6.87
CA LYS A 48 13.47 -8.84 -6.20
C LYS A 48 14.14 -7.70 -5.45
N SER A 49 15.26 -7.98 -4.76
CA SER A 49 16.00 -6.99 -3.98
C SER A 49 16.68 -5.94 -4.86
N THR A 50 17.16 -6.33 -6.04
CA THR A 50 17.71 -5.39 -7.03
C THR A 50 16.62 -4.49 -7.60
N ILE A 51 15.46 -5.05 -7.98
CA ILE A 51 14.31 -4.27 -8.47
C ILE A 51 13.84 -3.27 -7.41
N GLN A 52 13.67 -3.71 -6.16
CA GLN A 52 13.24 -2.84 -5.07
C GLN A 52 14.19 -1.65 -4.87
N ARG A 53 15.50 -1.92 -4.85
CA ARG A 53 16.53 -0.88 -4.71
C ARG A 53 16.54 0.08 -5.91
N LEU A 54 16.32 -0.44 -7.11
CA LEU A 54 16.23 0.35 -8.33
C LEU A 54 15.01 1.28 -8.31
N LEU A 55 13.84 0.77 -7.96
CA LEU A 55 12.62 1.57 -7.80
C LEU A 55 12.80 2.70 -6.79
N HIS A 56 13.33 2.40 -5.59
CA HIS A 56 13.56 3.41 -4.56
C HIS A 56 14.58 4.47 -5.00
N LYS A 57 15.65 4.07 -5.72
CA LYS A 57 16.64 5.01 -6.26
C LYS A 57 16.01 5.99 -7.26
N ASN A 58 14.96 5.55 -7.96
CA ASN A 58 14.24 6.35 -8.95
C ASN A 58 12.99 7.03 -8.38
N SER A 59 12.89 7.13 -7.05
CA SER A 59 11.80 7.81 -6.35
C SER A 59 10.42 7.17 -6.53
N TYR A 60 10.33 5.91 -6.96
CA TYR A 60 9.08 5.16 -6.96
C TYR A 60 8.66 4.78 -5.55
N LYS A 61 7.37 4.99 -5.26
CA LYS A 61 6.71 4.63 -4.01
C LYS A 61 5.47 3.81 -4.32
N THR A 62 5.08 2.95 -3.38
CA THR A 62 3.80 2.27 -3.44
C THR A 62 2.71 3.15 -2.84
N TYR A 63 1.63 3.33 -3.59
CA TYR A 63 0.41 3.99 -3.14
C TYR A 63 -0.69 2.94 -3.06
N LYS A 64 -1.46 2.95 -1.97
CA LYS A 64 -2.66 2.11 -1.84
C LYS A 64 -3.90 2.96 -2.08
N PRO A 65 -4.86 2.50 -2.88
CA PRO A 65 -6.13 3.21 -3.02
C PRO A 65 -6.84 3.28 -1.67
N VAL A 66 -7.35 4.46 -1.34
CA VAL A 66 -8.09 4.69 -0.11
C VAL A 66 -9.57 4.71 -0.43
N TYR A 67 -10.26 3.62 -0.12
CA TYR A 67 -11.70 3.52 -0.32
C TYR A 67 -12.44 4.20 0.83
N ILE A 68 -12.76 5.48 0.66
CA ILE A 68 -13.57 6.24 1.61
C ILE A 68 -15.00 6.29 1.07
N SER A 69 -15.98 5.83 1.86
CA SER A 69 -17.39 6.01 1.52
C SER A 69 -17.69 7.50 1.30
N LYS A 70 -18.28 7.85 0.15
CA LYS A 70 -18.58 9.23 -0.20
C LYS A 70 -19.62 9.78 0.78
N LEU A 71 -19.19 10.59 1.75
CA LEU A 71 -20.09 11.21 2.72
C LEU A 71 -20.95 12.27 2.02
N CYS A 72 -22.27 12.06 1.99
CA CYS A 72 -23.17 13.10 1.52
C CYS A 72 -23.30 14.22 2.57
N PHE A 73 -23.84 15.37 2.17
CA PHE A 73 -24.04 16.50 3.07
C PHE A 73 -24.87 16.12 4.31
N ASN A 74 -25.91 15.30 4.12
CA ASN A 74 -26.76 14.85 5.21
C ASN A 74 -26.03 13.93 6.19
N ASP A 75 -25.13 13.07 5.70
CA ASP A 75 -24.31 12.21 6.56
C ASP A 75 -23.38 13.04 7.44
N LYS A 76 -22.75 14.08 6.88
CA LYS A 76 -21.92 15.02 7.64
C LYS A 76 -22.72 15.68 8.77
N ARG A 77 -23.95 16.13 8.47
CA ARG A 77 -24.85 16.73 9.46
C ARG A 77 -25.24 15.75 10.56
N LYS A 78 -25.68 14.53 10.21
CA LYS A 78 -26.04 13.48 11.17
C LYS A 78 -24.87 13.09 12.07
N ARG A 79 -23.67 12.93 11.49
CA ARG A 79 -22.44 12.64 12.25
C ARG A 79 -22.12 13.75 13.23
N LYS A 80 -22.18 15.02 12.81
CA LYS A 80 -21.96 16.17 13.71
C LYS A 80 -22.98 16.18 14.85
N GLN A 81 -24.26 15.98 14.56
CA GLN A 81 -25.31 15.91 15.57
C GLN A 81 -25.06 14.78 16.58
N PHE A 82 -24.67 13.59 16.11
CA PHE A 82 -24.32 12.48 16.99
C PHE A 82 -23.12 12.82 17.89
N CYS A 83 -22.06 13.41 17.34
CA CYS A 83 -20.89 13.82 18.14
C CYS A 83 -21.27 14.87 19.19
N THR A 84 -22.07 15.88 18.84
CA THR A 84 -22.54 16.89 19.81
C THR A 84 -23.40 16.26 20.90
N TRP A 85 -24.30 15.35 20.54
CA TRP A 85 -25.11 14.61 21.51
C TRP A 85 -24.26 13.75 22.45
N LEU A 86 -23.25 13.07 21.90
CA LEU A 86 -22.36 12.22 22.69
C LEU A 86 -21.54 13.05 23.71
N LEU A 87 -21.08 14.23 23.31
CA LEU A 87 -20.37 15.16 24.19
C LEU A 87 -21.28 15.65 25.34
N ASP A 88 -22.48 16.12 25.04
CA ASP A 88 -23.45 16.57 26.07
C ASP A 88 -23.79 15.46 27.07
N LYS A 89 -23.93 14.22 26.60
CA LYS A 89 -24.15 13.06 27.48
C LYS A 89 -22.95 12.77 28.38
N ASN A 90 -21.73 12.93 27.85
CA ASN A 90 -20.53 12.71 28.61
C ASN A 90 -20.27 13.80 29.66
N ASP A 91 -20.65 15.05 29.38
CA ASP A 91 -20.58 16.15 30.34
C ASP A 91 -21.55 15.93 31.52
N LYS A 92 -22.73 15.37 31.24
CA LYS A 92 -23.76 15.08 32.28
C LYS A 92 -23.47 13.82 33.08
N ASN A 93 -22.82 12.82 32.47
CA ASN A 93 -22.50 11.56 33.10
C ASN A 93 -21.07 11.19 32.72
N ASN A 94 -20.16 11.39 33.67
CA ASN A 94 -18.75 11.14 33.43
C ASN A 94 -18.54 9.70 32.92
N ASN A 95 -17.74 9.54 31.88
CA ASN A 95 -17.51 8.26 31.18
C ASN A 95 -18.74 7.62 30.53
N PHE A 96 -19.76 8.41 30.14
CA PHE A 96 -20.91 7.89 29.40
C PHE A 96 -20.51 7.12 28.13
N HIS A 97 -19.52 7.64 27.40
CA HIS A 97 -19.03 7.00 26.17
C HIS A 97 -18.51 5.57 26.41
N CYS A 98 -18.00 5.25 27.61
CA CYS A 98 -17.55 3.90 27.98
C CYS A 98 -18.70 2.91 28.20
N LYS A 99 -19.94 3.40 28.32
CA LYS A 99 -21.15 2.57 28.55
C LYS A 99 -21.85 2.20 27.24
N ILE A 100 -21.35 2.67 26.10
CA ILE A 100 -21.92 2.36 24.78
C ILE A 100 -21.24 1.10 24.23
N TYR A 101 -22.04 0.07 23.97
CA TYR A 101 -21.60 -1.11 23.23
C TYR A 101 -21.94 -0.92 21.75
N PHE A 102 -20.91 -0.94 20.92
CA PHE A 102 -21.07 -0.97 19.47
C PHE A 102 -20.98 -2.41 19.00
N SER A 103 -21.98 -2.85 18.25
CA SER A 103 -21.92 -4.07 17.45
C SER A 103 -21.88 -3.68 15.97
N ASP A 104 -20.97 -4.25 15.21
CA ASP A 104 -20.98 -4.19 13.75
C ASP A 104 -21.21 -5.58 13.16
N GLU A 105 -21.71 -5.62 11.93
CA GLU A 105 -21.78 -6.83 11.13
C GLU A 105 -20.64 -6.79 10.12
N ALA A 106 -19.77 -7.80 10.14
CA ALA A 106 -18.72 -7.96 9.16
C ALA A 106 -19.12 -9.02 8.13
N THR A 107 -19.18 -8.63 6.86
CA THR A 107 -19.40 -9.57 5.75
C THR A 107 -18.06 -10.15 5.29
N PHE A 108 -17.92 -11.47 5.39
CA PHE A 108 -16.76 -12.20 4.87
C PHE A 108 -17.16 -12.96 3.61
N HIS A 109 -16.38 -12.81 2.54
CA HIS A 109 -16.60 -13.54 1.30
C HIS A 109 -15.60 -14.70 1.18
N LEU A 110 -16.10 -15.92 0.93
CA LEU A 110 -15.27 -17.12 0.76
C LEU A 110 -14.68 -17.26 -0.65
N ASN A 111 -15.17 -16.48 -1.61
CA ASN A 111 -14.82 -16.57 -3.03
C ASN A 111 -13.51 -15.84 -3.41
N GLY A 112 -12.74 -15.35 -2.43
CA GLY A 112 -11.45 -14.71 -2.70
C GLY A 112 -11.56 -13.34 -3.37
N CYS A 113 -12.68 -12.62 -3.21
CA CYS A 113 -12.80 -11.22 -3.59
C CYS A 113 -11.51 -10.46 -3.25
N VAL A 114 -11.00 -9.72 -4.25
CA VAL A 114 -9.69 -9.05 -4.23
C VAL A 114 -9.44 -8.42 -2.87
N ASN A 115 -8.48 -8.99 -2.15
CA ASN A 115 -8.08 -8.46 -0.86
C ASN A 115 -7.57 -7.04 -1.08
N LYS A 116 -8.34 -6.03 -0.67
CA LYS A 116 -8.03 -4.60 -0.83
C LYS A 116 -6.62 -4.28 -0.32
N HIS A 117 -6.10 -5.05 0.64
CA HIS A 117 -4.74 -4.90 1.16
C HIS A 117 -3.63 -5.20 0.15
N ASN A 118 -3.92 -6.00 -0.89
CA ASN A 118 -3.01 -6.37 -1.96
C ASN A 118 -3.05 -5.40 -3.16
N VAL A 119 -3.94 -4.41 -3.14
CA VAL A 119 -3.99 -3.39 -4.19
C VAL A 119 -3.00 -2.29 -3.83
N PHE A 120 -2.06 -2.03 -4.74
CA PHE A 120 -1.13 -0.92 -4.68
C PHE A 120 -0.70 -0.55 -6.09
N HIS A 121 -0.16 0.66 -6.25
CA HIS A 121 0.39 1.15 -7.50
C HIS A 121 1.75 1.77 -7.25
N TRP A 122 2.71 1.47 -8.13
CA TRP A 122 4.00 2.13 -8.15
C TRP A 122 3.90 3.44 -8.91
N ALA A 123 4.28 4.55 -8.26
CA ALA A 123 4.38 5.85 -8.92
C ALA A 123 5.43 6.72 -8.24
N THR A 124 5.94 7.72 -8.96
CA THR A 124 6.87 8.73 -8.41
C THR A 124 6.12 9.83 -7.66
N GLN A 125 4.89 10.14 -8.07
CA GLN A 125 3.97 11.06 -7.40
C GLN A 125 2.68 10.34 -7.03
N ASN A 126 1.92 10.89 -6.08
CA ASN A 126 0.65 10.31 -5.66
C ASN A 126 -0.33 10.28 -6.86
N PRO A 127 -0.74 9.09 -7.33
CA PRO A 127 -1.62 8.98 -8.49
C PRO A 127 -3.07 9.37 -8.21
N ASN A 128 -3.42 9.78 -6.97
CA ASN A 128 -4.78 10.17 -6.56
C ASN A 128 -5.83 9.12 -6.94
N ILE A 129 -5.50 7.85 -6.69
CA ILE A 129 -6.37 6.71 -7.01
C ILE A 129 -7.47 6.65 -5.95
N ASN A 130 -8.69 7.02 -6.36
CA ASN A 130 -9.93 6.95 -5.59
C ASN A 130 -10.80 5.79 -6.07
#